data_AF-A0A8I1N3Y8-F1
#
_entry.id   AF-A0A8I1N3Y8-F1
#
_cell.length_a   1.000
_cell.length_b   1.000
_cell.length_c   1.000
_cell.angle_alpha   90.00
_cell.angle_beta   90.00
_cell.angle_gamma   90.00
#
_symmetry.space_group_name_H-M   'P 1'
#
loop_
_entity.id
_entity.type
_entity.pdbx_description
1 polymer ?
#
loop_
_entity_poly.entity_id
_entity_poly.type
_entity_poly.pdbx_seq_one_letter_code
_entity_poly.pdbx_strand_id
1 'polypeptide(L)'
;MALIEIDVDDREVLDALGKLAQRAGNLSPALEEIGEDMLASTRRRFATSTGPDGARWAPNSPTTILSYLGSKDRPAGVFGKRDGKLTAKKGAGVAMGKRAPWGDIPAREFRRERAGCARHPGHN
;
A
#
# COMPACT_ATOMS: atom_id res chain seq x y z
N MET A 1 4.61 -23.50 71.05
CA MET A 1 4.03 -23.78 69.71
C MET A 1 4.82 -22.94 68.73
N ALA A 2 5.56 -23.56 67.82
CA ALA A 2 6.35 -22.81 66.84
C ALA A 2 5.44 -22.39 65.68
N LEU A 3 5.44 -21.10 65.36
CA LEU A 3 4.76 -20.53 64.21
C LEU A 3 5.77 -20.48 63.06
N ILE A 4 5.43 -21.08 61.92
CA ILE A 4 6.21 -20.96 60.70
C ILE A 4 5.56 -19.85 59.88
N GLU A 5 6.29 -18.76 59.69
CA GLU A 5 5.94 -17.73 58.70
C GLU A 5 6.52 -18.12 57.35
N ILE A 6 5.69 -18.07 56.31
CA ILE A 6 6.10 -18.28 54.92
C ILE A 6 5.93 -16.95 54.23
N ASP A 7 7.04 -16.35 53.80
CA ASP A 7 7.07 -15.17 52.95
C ASP A 7 7.17 -15.61 51.49
N VAL A 8 6.23 -15.16 50.65
CA VAL A 8 6.18 -15.52 49.22
C VAL A 8 6.54 -14.27 48.42
N ASP A 9 7.60 -14.38 47.61
CA ASP A 9 8.05 -13.30 46.74
C ASP A 9 7.35 -13.35 45.38
N ASP A 10 6.27 -12.59 45.26
CA ASP A 10 5.45 -12.52 44.03
C ASP A 10 5.93 -11.46 43.03
N ARG A 11 7.06 -10.78 43.30
CA ARG A 11 7.52 -9.63 42.49
C ARG A 11 7.75 -10.00 41.03
N GLU A 12 8.32 -11.17 40.76
CA GLU A 12 8.54 -11.65 39.39
C GLU A 12 7.23 -11.92 38.64
N VAL A 13 6.22 -12.47 39.33
CA VAL A 13 4.91 -12.77 38.76
C VAL A 13 4.17 -11.48 38.42
N LEU A 14 4.20 -10.50 39.32
CA LEU A 14 3.59 -9.19 39.10
C LEU A 14 4.27 -8.41 37.98
N ASP A 15 5.60 -8.47 37.87
CA ASP A 15 6.35 -7.85 36.78
C ASP A 15 6.01 -8.49 35.42
N ALA A 16 5.90 -9.82 35.37
CA ALA A 16 5.49 -10.53 34.15
C ALA A 16 4.05 -10.19 33.72
N LEU A 17 3.11 -10.14 34.66
CA LEU A 17 1.72 -9.75 34.41
C LEU A 17 1.62 -8.27 33.98
N GLY A 18 2.42 -7.39 34.58
CA GLY A 18 2.52 -5.98 34.19
C GLY A 18 3.00 -5.80 32.75
N LYS A 19 4.04 -6.53 32.36
CA LYS A 19 4.53 -6.55 30.96
C LYS A 19 3.48 -7.08 29.99
N LEU A 20 2.75 -8.13 30.36
CA LEU A 20 1.67 -8.68 29.54
C LEU A 20 0.52 -7.68 29.39
N ALA A 21 0.09 -7.04 30.48
CA ALA A 21 -0.95 -6.02 30.48
C ALA A 21 -0.57 -4.80 29.64
N GLN A 22 0.69 -4.37 29.67
CA GLN A 22 1.18 -3.27 28.82
C GLN A 22 1.08 -3.62 27.33
N ARG A 23 1.51 -4.82 26.93
CA ARG A 23 1.44 -5.28 25.54
C ARG A 23 -0.01 -5.48 25.07
N ALA A 24 -0.88 -5.96 25.94
CA ALA A 24 -2.30 -6.14 25.65
C ALA A 24 -3.07 -4.80 25.61
N GLY A 25 -2.67 -3.83 26.44
CA GLY A 25 -3.32 -2.53 26.54
C GLY A 25 -3.00 -1.56 25.40
N ASN A 26 -1.88 -1.76 24.70
CA ASN A 26 -1.52 -0.95 23.53
C ASN A 26 -1.01 -1.83 22.38
N LEU A 27 -1.93 -2.27 21.53
CA LEU A 27 -1.63 -3.01 20.29
C LEU A 27 -1.19 -2.11 19.14
N SER A 28 -1.19 -0.78 19.31
CA SER A 28 -0.87 0.16 18.22
C SER A 28 0.48 -0.15 17.54
N PRO A 29 1.57 -0.47 18.25
CA PRO A 29 2.85 -0.79 17.59
C PRO A 29 2.76 -2.02 16.68
N ALA A 30 2.07 -3.07 17.12
CA ALA A 30 1.91 -4.30 16.33
C ALA A 30 1.00 -4.07 15.11
N LEU A 31 -0.08 -3.31 15.28
CA LEU A 31 -1.00 -3.00 14.18
C LEU A 31 -0.38 -2.04 13.16
N GLU A 32 0.52 -1.15 13.58
CA GLU A 32 1.26 -0.25 12.70
C GLU A 32 2.21 -1.05 11.78
N GLU A 33 2.97 -1.99 12.33
CA GLU A 33 3.86 -2.86 11.56
C GLU A 33 3.07 -3.69 10.53
N ILE A 34 1.96 -4.32 10.97
CA ILE A 34 1.06 -5.07 10.07
C ILE A 34 0.51 -4.16 8.96
N GLY A 35 0.13 -2.93 9.30
CA GLY A 35 -0.37 -1.96 8.33
C GLY A 35 0.65 -1.63 7.25
N GLU A 36 1.91 -1.40 7.64
CA GLU A 36 3.00 -1.14 6.70
C GLU A 36 3.26 -2.33 5.76
N ASP A 37 3.23 -3.56 6.29
CA ASP A 37 3.39 -4.78 5.49
C ASP A 37 2.22 -4.98 4.51
N MET A 38 0.99 -4.71 4.95
CA MET A 38 -0.19 -4.74 4.08
C MET A 38 -0.08 -3.72 2.95
N LEU A 39 0.37 -2.50 3.24
CA LEU A 39 0.60 -1.46 2.24
C LEU A 39 1.72 -1.85 1.27
N ALA A 40 2.85 -2.37 1.77
CA ALA A 40 3.97 -2.81 0.95
C ALA A 40 3.59 -3.96 0.01
N SER A 41 2.90 -4.99 0.54
CA SER A 41 2.43 -6.12 -0.26
C SER A 41 1.42 -5.69 -1.32
N THR A 42 0.54 -4.75 -1.00
CA THR A 42 -0.43 -4.18 -1.95
C THR A 42 0.29 -3.41 -3.07
N ARG A 43 1.21 -2.50 -2.73
CA ARG A 43 2.02 -1.76 -3.71
C ARG A 43 2.76 -2.71 -4.65
N ARG A 44 3.38 -3.77 -4.11
CA ARG A 44 4.08 -4.79 -4.90
C ARG A 44 3.14 -5.48 -5.89
N ARG A 45 1.96 -5.91 -5.44
CA ARG A 45 0.95 -6.58 -6.28
C ARG A 45 0.49 -5.73 -7.46
N PHE A 46 0.28 -4.43 -7.27
CA PHE A 46 -0.02 -3.52 -8.40
C PHE A 46 1.17 -3.42 -9.37
N ALA A 47 2.39 -3.26 -8.84
CA ALA A 47 3.61 -3.18 -9.64
C ALA A 47 3.94 -4.48 -10.39
N THR A 48 3.45 -5.63 -9.96
CA THR A 48 3.64 -6.93 -10.65
C THR A 48 2.40 -7.42 -11.39
N SER A 49 1.26 -6.75 -11.21
CA SER A 49 -0.05 -7.16 -11.73
C SER A 49 -0.43 -8.57 -11.29
N THR A 50 -0.31 -8.84 -9.99
CA THR A 50 -0.60 -10.14 -9.35
C THR A 50 -1.62 -9.98 -8.23
N GLY A 51 -2.55 -10.90 -8.13
CA GLY A 51 -3.57 -10.96 -7.09
C GLY A 51 -3.02 -11.36 -5.72
N PRO A 52 -3.86 -11.28 -4.68
CA PRO A 52 -3.52 -11.75 -3.33
C PRO A 52 -3.27 -13.26 -3.26
N ASP A 53 -3.85 -14.01 -4.20
CA ASP A 53 -3.66 -15.44 -4.45
C ASP A 53 -2.37 -15.76 -5.22
N GLY A 54 -1.63 -14.76 -5.68
CA GLY A 54 -0.41 -14.91 -6.47
C GLY A 54 -0.65 -15.08 -7.97
N ALA A 55 -1.89 -15.23 -8.43
CA ALA A 55 -2.21 -15.33 -9.85
C ALA A 55 -2.00 -13.98 -10.55
N ARG A 56 -1.59 -13.98 -11.82
CA ARG A 56 -1.56 -12.73 -12.59
C ARG A 56 -2.99 -12.26 -12.87
N TRP A 57 -3.21 -10.95 -12.78
CA TRP A 57 -4.48 -10.37 -13.19
C TRP A 57 -4.72 -10.57 -14.69
N ALA A 58 -6.00 -10.69 -15.05
CA ALA A 58 -6.40 -10.77 -16.45
C ALA A 58 -5.90 -9.53 -17.22
N PRO A 59 -5.44 -9.71 -18.48
CA PRO A 59 -5.04 -8.60 -19.32
C PRO A 59 -6.25 -7.72 -19.66
N ASN A 60 -5.97 -6.47 -20.06
CA ASN A 60 -7.01 -5.62 -20.62
C ASN A 60 -7.57 -6.21 -21.91
N SER A 61 -8.87 -5.98 -22.13
CA SER A 61 -9.46 -6.26 -23.44
C SER A 61 -8.79 -5.39 -24.53
N PRO A 62 -8.73 -5.86 -25.79
CA PRO A 62 -8.25 -5.05 -26.90
C PRO A 62 -8.98 -3.71 -27.01
N THR A 63 -10.30 -3.70 -26.79
CA THR A 63 -11.13 -2.48 -26.83
C THR A 63 -10.68 -1.46 -25.79
N THR A 64 -10.41 -1.89 -24.55
CA THR A 64 -9.92 -1.00 -23.49
C THR A 64 -8.57 -0.38 -23.84
N ILE A 65 -7.67 -1.16 -24.46
CA ILE A 65 -6.37 -0.67 -24.91
C ILE A 65 -6.55 0.37 -26.02
N LEU A 66 -7.40 0.09 -27.01
CA LEU A 66 -7.68 1.02 -28.11
C LEU A 66 -8.33 2.32 -27.62
N SER A 67 -9.31 2.25 -26.73
CA SER A 67 -9.93 3.43 -26.11
C SER A 67 -8.90 4.28 -25.36
N TYR A 68 -7.98 3.64 -24.63
CA TYR A 68 -6.89 4.37 -23.96
C TYR A 68 -5.93 5.03 -24.95
N LEU A 69 -5.53 4.33 -26.01
CA LEU A 69 -4.67 4.90 -27.06
C LEU A 69 -5.36 6.02 -27.85
N GLY A 70 -6.69 6.09 -27.84
CA GLY A 70 -7.46 7.22 -28.38
C GLY A 70 -7.66 8.37 -27.40
N SER A 71 -7.45 8.14 -26.09
CA SER A 71 -7.73 9.12 -25.03
C SER A 71 -6.74 10.28 -24.99
N LYS A 72 -7.09 11.35 -24.28
CA LYS A 72 -6.19 12.48 -23.97
C LYS A 72 -5.09 12.12 -22.97
N ASP A 73 -5.28 11.05 -22.19
CA ASP A 73 -4.39 10.65 -21.10
C ASP A 73 -3.19 9.79 -21.58
N ARG A 74 -3.15 9.50 -22.88
CA ARG A 74 -2.05 8.75 -23.49
C ARG A 74 -0.77 9.59 -23.56
N PRO A 75 0.41 8.95 -23.51
CA PRO A 75 1.67 9.63 -23.76
C PRO A 75 1.74 10.24 -25.16
N ALA A 76 2.37 11.41 -25.28
CA ALA A 76 2.60 12.04 -26.59
C ALA A 76 3.53 11.18 -27.48
N GLY A 77 3.30 11.17 -28.79
CA GLY A 77 4.12 10.40 -29.74
C GLY A 77 3.76 8.90 -29.85
N VAL A 78 2.63 8.49 -29.26
CA VAL A 78 2.02 7.16 -29.50
C VAL A 78 1.63 7.00 -30.97
N PHE A 79 1.11 8.06 -31.61
CA PHE A 79 0.86 8.09 -33.05
C PHE A 79 1.89 8.96 -33.76
N GLY A 80 2.28 8.55 -34.97
CA GLY A 80 3.15 9.32 -35.85
C GLY A 80 2.45 10.58 -36.34
N LYS A 81 3.19 11.70 -36.38
CA LYS A 81 2.62 13.01 -36.75
C LYS A 81 2.28 13.12 -38.24
N ARG A 82 2.94 12.33 -39.10
CA ARG A 82 2.79 12.39 -40.56
C ARG A 82 1.74 11.42 -41.08
N ASP A 83 1.68 10.23 -40.50
CA ASP A 83 0.88 9.10 -40.99
C ASP A 83 -0.29 8.73 -40.07
N GLY A 84 -0.33 9.27 -38.84
CA GLY A 84 -1.37 8.97 -37.85
C GLY A 84 -1.31 7.53 -37.32
N LYS A 85 -0.32 6.73 -37.76
CA LYS A 85 -0.20 5.32 -37.41
C LYS A 85 0.45 5.14 -36.04
N LEU A 86 0.20 3.99 -35.41
CA LEU A 86 0.84 3.64 -34.15
C LEU A 86 2.35 3.54 -34.35
N THR A 87 3.12 4.24 -33.52
CA THR A 87 4.58 4.20 -33.63
C THR A 87 5.10 2.84 -33.14
N ALA A 88 5.97 2.21 -33.94
CA ALA A 88 6.47 0.86 -33.68
C ALA A 88 7.16 0.70 -32.32
N LYS A 89 7.82 1.75 -31.82
CA LYS A 89 8.50 1.71 -30.52
C LYS A 89 7.59 2.19 -29.40
N LYS A 90 7.13 3.44 -29.46
CA LYS A 90 6.42 4.08 -28.35
C LYS A 90 4.96 3.64 -28.28
N GLY A 91 4.25 3.66 -29.40
CA GLY A 91 2.84 3.27 -29.46
C GLY A 91 2.63 1.79 -29.17
N ALA A 92 3.43 0.91 -29.78
CA ALA A 92 3.37 -0.52 -29.47
C ALA A 92 3.78 -0.80 -28.01
N GLY A 93 4.82 -0.12 -27.51
CA GLY A 93 5.25 -0.25 -26.11
C GLY A 93 4.16 0.16 -25.10
N VAL A 94 3.44 1.25 -25.37
CA VAL A 94 2.31 1.68 -24.53
C VAL A 94 1.14 0.71 -24.61
N ALA A 95 0.81 0.20 -25.80
CA ALA A 95 -0.27 -0.76 -25.99
C ALA A 95 0.00 -2.08 -25.24
N MET A 96 1.22 -2.61 -25.38
CA MET A 96 1.65 -3.87 -24.76
C MET A 96 1.97 -3.72 -23.28
N GLY A 97 2.41 -2.54 -22.85
CA GLY A 97 2.78 -2.24 -21.48
C GLY A 97 1.59 -1.91 -20.58
N LYS A 98 0.38 -1.75 -21.14
CA LYS A 98 -0.82 -1.42 -20.38
C LYS A 98 -1.22 -2.57 -19.47
N ARG A 99 -0.93 -2.43 -18.18
CA ARG A 99 -1.23 -3.42 -17.14
C ARG A 99 -2.73 -3.52 -16.88
N ALA A 100 -3.11 -4.53 -16.10
CA ALA A 100 -4.47 -4.91 -15.68
C ALA A 100 -5.49 -3.76 -15.53
N PRO A 101 -6.80 -4.06 -15.62
CA PRO A 101 -7.89 -3.07 -15.77
C PRO A 101 -7.98 -1.95 -14.73
N TRP A 102 -7.41 -2.14 -13.54
CA TRP A 102 -7.32 -1.11 -12.50
C TRP A 102 -6.25 -0.03 -12.77
N GLY A 103 -5.50 -0.20 -13.87
CA GLY A 103 -4.69 0.84 -14.51
C GLY A 103 -3.19 0.79 -14.22
N ASP A 104 -2.46 1.60 -14.99
CA ASP A 104 -1.13 2.07 -14.60
C ASP A 104 -1.35 3.07 -13.47
N ILE A 105 -1.38 2.61 -12.21
CA ILE A 105 -1.31 3.51 -11.07
C ILE A 105 0.15 3.96 -11.02
N PRO A 106 0.52 5.15 -11.54
CA PRO A 106 1.85 5.66 -11.30
C PRO A 106 2.06 5.68 -9.78
N ALA A 107 3.29 5.46 -9.34
CA ALA A 107 3.74 5.93 -8.04
C ALA A 107 3.72 7.48 -8.04
N ARG A 108 2.56 8.10 -8.29
CA ARG A 108 2.30 9.44 -7.79
C ARG A 108 2.40 9.27 -6.30
N GLU A 109 3.41 9.91 -5.71
CA GLU A 109 3.59 10.01 -4.27
C GLU A 109 2.20 10.28 -3.70
N PHE A 110 1.62 9.29 -3.01
CA PHE A 110 0.32 9.42 -2.39
C PHE A 110 0.47 10.65 -1.52
N ARG A 111 -0.15 11.76 -1.96
CA ARG A 111 0.20 13.13 -1.59
C ARG A 111 0.62 13.13 -0.12
N ARG A 112 1.91 13.38 0.15
CA ARG A 112 2.39 13.74 1.48
C ARG A 112 1.74 15.09 1.83
N GLU A 113 0.44 15.11 2.08
CA GLU A 113 -0.23 16.14 2.87
C GLU A 113 0.06 15.85 4.35
N ARG A 114 1.35 15.72 4.69
CA ARG A 114 1.86 16.01 6.04
C ARG A 114 2.29 17.47 6.05
N ALA A 115 1.32 18.36 5.85
CA ALA A 115 1.43 19.79 6.11
C ALA A 115 0.00 20.32 6.28
N GLY A 116 -0.62 20.04 7.41
CA GLY A 116 -2.02 20.43 7.65
C GLY A 116 -2.57 20.17 9.05
N CYS A 117 -2.00 19.25 9.84
CA CYS A 117 -2.29 19.18 11.28
C CYS A 117 -1.43 20.20 12.05
N ALA A 118 -1.53 21.48 11.70
CA ALA A 118 -1.08 22.57 12.55
C ALA A 118 -2.20 22.87 13.55
N ARG A 119 -2.01 22.35 14.76
CA ARG A 119 -2.36 22.95 16.07
C ARG A 119 -3.48 24.01 16.01
N HIS A 120 -4.70 23.62 16.38
CA HIS A 120 -5.80 24.55 16.67
C HIS A 120 -5.36 25.47 17.84
N PRO A 121 -5.32 26.80 17.70
CA PRO A 121 -5.25 27.68 18.86
C PRO A 121 -6.67 27.80 19.44
N GLY A 122 -6.79 27.50 20.72
CA GLY A 122 -8.02 27.73 21.48
C GLY A 122 -8.38 29.20 21.47
N HIS A 123 -9.66 29.49 21.22
CA HIS A 123 -10.23 30.81 21.43
C HIS A 123 -10.47 31.03 22.92
N ASN A 124 -10.07 32.23 23.38
CA ASN A 124 -10.41 32.83 24.66
C ASN A 124 -11.86 33.34 24.64
#